data_AF-A0AAV0E7C4-F1
#
_entry.id   AF-A0AAV0E7C4-F1
#
_cell.length_a   1.000
_cell.length_b   1.000
_cell.length_c   1.000
_cell.angle_alpha   90.00
_cell.angle_beta   90.00
_cell.angle_gamma   90.00
#
_symmetry.space_group_name_H-M   'P 1'
#
loop_
_entity.id
_entity.type
_entity.pdbx_description
1 polymer ?
#
loop_
_entity_poly.entity_id
_entity_poly.type
_entity_poly.pdbx_seq_one_letter_code
_entity_poly.pdbx_strand_id
1 'polypeptide(L)'
;MEIYKIPCSHVLAVCRQRSLSYAPFVDKFFSSDQYAATYHRVFKPIPDRDYWPTYNGPEIVHDPSMLWAKGRPNPTRAKRSSRHEGGPLGMEVTADPGPSDRS
;
A
#
# COMPACT_ATOMS: atom_id res chain seq x y z
N MET A 1 23.34 6.01 10.31
CA MET A 1 21.87 5.95 10.47
C MET A 1 21.42 4.52 10.21
N GLU A 2 21.16 3.77 11.26
CA GLU A 2 20.61 2.42 11.16
C GLU A 2 19.24 2.44 11.84
N ILE A 3 18.32 3.19 11.24
CA ILE A 3 17.00 3.49 11.83
C ILE A 3 16.01 2.34 11.56
N TYR A 4 16.27 1.54 10.51
CA TYR A 4 15.47 0.37 10.17
C TYR A 4 16.42 -0.75 9.75
N LYS A 5 16.23 -1.94 10.32
CA LYS A 5 16.98 -3.19 10.03
C LYS A 5 16.63 -3.77 8.64
N ILE A 6 16.33 -2.88 7.70
CA ILE A 6 15.89 -3.12 6.32
C ILE A 6 16.77 -2.22 5.42
N PRO A 7 17.35 -2.75 4.32
CA PRO A 7 18.19 -1.97 3.44
C PRO A 7 17.42 -0.81 2.79
N CYS A 8 18.07 0.34 2.62
CA CYS A 8 17.48 1.46 1.90
C CYS A 8 17.35 1.15 0.40
N SER A 9 16.54 1.94 -0.31
CA SER A 9 16.34 1.82 -1.75
C SER A 9 17.66 1.86 -2.55
N HIS A 10 18.65 2.64 -2.10
CA HIS A 10 19.97 2.72 -2.76
C HIS A 10 20.71 1.38 -2.73
N VAL A 11 20.72 0.69 -1.58
CA VAL A 11 21.38 -0.63 -1.45
C VAL A 11 20.69 -1.66 -2.34
N LEU A 12 19.35 -1.66 -2.38
CA LEU A 12 18.58 -2.54 -3.25
C LEU A 12 18.84 -2.26 -4.73
N ALA A 13 18.96 -0.99 -5.13
CA ALA A 13 19.27 -0.61 -6.51
C ALA A 13 20.68 -1.09 -6.94
N VAL A 14 21.68 -0.94 -6.07
CA VAL A 14 23.04 -1.45 -6.32
C VAL A 14 23.05 -2.99 -6.40
N CYS A 15 22.32 -3.67 -5.50
CA CYS A 15 22.20 -5.13 -5.54
C CYS A 15 21.61 -5.59 -6.88
N ARG A 16 20.55 -4.92 -7.36
CA ARG A 16 19.94 -5.19 -8.67
C ARG A 16 20.92 -4.97 -9.82
N GLN A 17 21.65 -3.86 -9.83
CA GLN A 17 22.61 -3.54 -10.91
C GLN A 17 23.76 -4.54 -10.99
N ARG A 18 24.21 -5.05 -9.84
CA ARG A 18 25.36 -5.96 -9.74
C ARG A 18 24.98 -7.44 -9.64
N SER A 19 23.69 -7.77 -9.79
CA SER A 19 23.17 -9.14 -9.60
C SER A 19 23.57 -9.76 -8.26
N LEU A 20 23.64 -8.93 -7.21
CA LEU A 20 23.97 -9.38 -5.85
C LEU A 20 22.68 -9.72 -5.10
N SER A 21 22.78 -10.72 -4.22
CA SER A 21 21.71 -11.01 -3.27
C SER A 21 21.59 -9.89 -2.25
N TYR A 22 20.36 -9.46 -1.97
CA TYR A 22 20.06 -8.50 -0.90
C TYR A 22 19.91 -9.18 0.48
N ALA A 23 19.83 -10.52 0.52
CA ALA A 23 19.66 -11.31 1.74
C ALA A 23 20.64 -10.97 2.88
N PRO A 24 21.96 -10.73 2.67
CA PRO A 24 22.87 -10.39 3.76
C PRO A 24 22.63 -9.00 4.36
N PHE A 25 21.88 -8.13 3.69
CA PHE A 25 21.57 -6.77 4.17
C PHE A 25 20.25 -6.70 4.94
N VAL A 26 19.44 -7.75 4.90
CA VAL A 26 18.15 -7.83 5.58
C VAL A 26 18.35 -8.59 6.89
N ASP A 27 17.88 -8.02 7.99
CA ASP A 27 17.89 -8.72 9.28
C ASP A 27 17.01 -9.99 9.18
N LYS A 28 17.48 -11.07 9.81
CA LYS A 28 16.77 -12.35 9.87
C LYS A 28 15.34 -12.19 10.39
N PHE A 29 15.07 -11.21 11.24
CA PHE A 29 13.73 -10.90 11.74
C PHE A 29 12.70 -10.67 10.61
N PHE A 30 13.14 -10.15 9.46
CA PHE A 30 12.28 -9.91 8.30
C PHE A 30 12.32 -11.03 7.25
N SER A 31 12.90 -12.20 7.58
CA SER A 31 12.87 -13.32 6.66
C SER A 31 11.47 -13.93 6.56
N SER A 32 11.21 -14.60 5.42
CA SER A 32 9.99 -15.40 5.23
C SER A 32 9.79 -16.42 6.33
N ASP A 33 10.88 -17.00 6.83
CA ASP A 33 10.84 -18.05 7.84
C ASP A 33 10.39 -17.50 9.19
N GLN A 34 10.89 -16.32 9.59
CA GLN A 34 10.43 -15.64 10.81
C GLN A 34 8.99 -15.16 10.68
N TYR A 35 8.59 -14.68 9.50
CA TYR A 35 7.21 -14.35 9.22
C TYR A 35 6.29 -15.57 9.38
N ALA A 36 6.63 -16.71 8.75
CA ALA A 36 5.88 -17.96 8.89
C ALA A 36 5.84 -18.45 10.36
N ALA A 37 6.96 -18.35 11.07
CA ALA A 37 7.05 -18.72 12.49
C ALA A 37 6.11 -17.89 13.37
N THR A 38 5.88 -16.62 13.03
CA THR A 38 4.94 -15.74 13.75
C THR A 38 3.51 -16.29 13.70
N TYR A 39 3.14 -16.94 12.58
CA TYR A 39 1.83 -17.57 12.38
C TYR A 39 1.82 -19.08 12.60
N HIS A 40 2.91 -19.66 13.13
CA HIS A 40 2.99 -21.10 13.39
C HIS A 40 1.95 -21.57 14.43
N ARG A 41 1.49 -20.68 15.32
CA ARG A 41 0.44 -21.03 16.29
C ARG A 41 -0.85 -21.34 15.56
N VAL A 42 -1.32 -22.57 15.72
CA VAL A 42 -2.60 -23.04 15.22
C VAL A 42 -3.73 -22.38 16.02
N PHE A 43 -4.60 -21.66 15.34
CA PHE A 43 -5.87 -21.24 15.93
C PHE A 43 -6.74 -22.48 16.14
N LYS A 44 -7.25 -22.66 17.36
CA LYS A 44 -8.27 -23.67 17.60
C LYS A 44 -9.53 -23.25 16.82
N PRO A 45 -10.20 -24.18 16.13
CA PRO A 45 -11.46 -23.85 15.48
C PRO A 45 -12.44 -23.33 16.54
N ILE A 46 -13.20 -22.30 16.18
CA ILE A 46 -14.31 -21.85 17.01
C ILE A 46 -15.34 -23.00 16.98
N PRO A 47 -15.77 -23.52 18.14
CA PRO A 47 -16.73 -24.60 18.18
C PRO A 47 -18.08 -24.14 17.61
N ASP A 48 -18.97 -25.07 17.28
CA ASP A 48 -20.32 -24.72 16.83
C ASP A 48 -21.07 -23.93 17.93
N ARG A 49 -22.06 -23.13 17.52
CA ARG A 49 -22.85 -22.27 18.42
C ARG A 49 -23.46 -23.06 19.57
N ASP A 50 -23.83 -24.31 19.34
CA ASP A 50 -24.43 -25.20 20.34
C ASP A 50 -23.48 -25.54 21.51
N TYR A 51 -22.17 -25.41 21.30
CA TYR A 51 -21.14 -25.65 22.33
C TYR A 51 -20.67 -24.36 23.02
N TRP A 52 -21.22 -23.20 22.64
CA TRP A 52 -20.82 -21.93 23.27
C TRP A 52 -21.43 -21.84 24.67
N PRO A 53 -20.66 -21.39 25.67
CA PRO A 53 -21.24 -21.13 26.98
C PRO A 53 -22.29 -20.01 26.87
N THR A 54 -23.32 -20.06 27.73
CA THR A 54 -24.31 -18.98 27.83
C THR A 54 -23.60 -17.66 28.09
N TYR A 55 -23.81 -16.69 27.21
CA TYR A 55 -23.29 -15.36 27.38
C TYR A 55 -24.02 -14.66 28.54
N ASN A 56 -23.31 -14.40 29.63
CA ASN A 56 -23.81 -13.67 30.81
C ASN A 56 -23.20 -12.26 30.92
N GLY A 57 -22.64 -11.74 29.82
CA GLY A 57 -22.02 -10.42 29.78
C GLY A 57 -23.02 -9.29 29.52
N PRO A 58 -22.56 -8.03 29.51
CA PRO A 58 -23.40 -6.88 29.20
C PRO A 58 -23.95 -6.96 27.77
N GLU A 59 -25.15 -6.45 27.56
CA GLU A 59 -25.70 -6.33 26.22
C GLU A 59 -24.83 -5.40 25.36
N ILE A 60 -24.24 -5.95 24.29
CA ILE A 60 -23.45 -5.17 23.34
C ILE A 60 -24.43 -4.48 22.39
N VAL A 61 -24.84 -3.27 22.76
CA VAL A 61 -25.63 -2.38 21.91
C VAL A 61 -24.66 -1.51 21.10
N HIS A 62 -24.81 -1.53 19.77
CA HIS A 62 -24.04 -0.63 18.91
C HIS A 62 -24.56 0.80 19.08
N ASP A 63 -23.66 1.78 19.05
CA ASP A 63 -24.06 3.19 19.01
C ASP A 63 -24.81 3.47 17.69
N PRO A 64 -26.09 3.88 17.72
CA PRO A 64 -26.86 4.17 16.52
C PRO A 64 -26.23 5.28 15.66
N SER A 65 -25.45 6.18 16.24
CA SER A 65 -24.73 7.24 15.51
C SER A 65 -23.51 6.73 14.74
N MET A 66 -23.00 5.54 15.09
CA MET A 66 -21.91 4.86 14.39
C MET A 66 -22.43 3.93 13.28
N LEU A 67 -23.74 3.84 13.08
CA LEU A 67 -24.31 3.16 11.93
C LEU A 67 -23.97 3.96 10.68
N TRP A 68 -23.05 3.42 9.90
CA TRP A 68 -22.72 3.98 8.59
C TRP A 68 -24.00 4.00 7.73
N ALA A 69 -24.35 5.18 7.21
CA ALA A 69 -25.50 5.33 6.31
C ALA A 69 -25.36 4.35 5.14
N LYS A 70 -26.33 3.44 4.96
CA LYS A 70 -26.28 2.36 3.97
C LYS A 70 -25.74 2.86 2.60
N GLY A 71 -24.50 2.50 2.26
CA GLY A 71 -23.84 2.87 1.01
C GLY A 71 -22.41 3.40 1.17
N ARG A 72 -21.69 3.45 0.05
CA ARG A 72 -20.39 4.12 -0.04
C ARG A 72 -20.61 5.64 0.15
N PRO A 73 -19.83 6.33 0.99
CA PRO A 73 -19.83 7.78 1.05
C PRO A 73 -19.63 8.29 -0.37
N ASN A 74 -20.53 9.18 -0.81
CA ASN A 74 -20.41 9.77 -2.13
C ASN A 74 -19.03 10.42 -2.22
N PRO A 75 -18.14 9.98 -3.13
CA PRO A 75 -16.86 10.65 -3.32
C PRO A 75 -17.16 12.02 -3.91
N THR A 76 -17.31 13.02 -3.05
CA THR A 76 -17.39 14.41 -3.47
C THR A 76 -16.05 14.77 -4.07
N ARG A 77 -15.89 14.58 -5.38
CA ARG A 77 -14.72 15.01 -6.13
C ARG A 77 -14.74 16.54 -6.13
N ALA A 78 -13.95 17.15 -5.24
CA ALA A 78 -13.68 18.58 -5.28
C ALA A 78 -13.15 18.95 -6.67
N LYS A 79 -13.98 19.60 -7.49
CA LYS A 79 -13.54 20.21 -8.74
C LYS A 79 -12.67 21.40 -8.35
N ARG A 80 -11.36 21.25 -8.48
CA ARG A 80 -10.41 22.36 -8.43
C ARG A 80 -10.83 23.35 -9.52
N SER A 81 -11.33 24.53 -9.16
CA SER A 81 -11.66 25.58 -10.11
C SER A 81 -10.35 26.04 -10.76
N SER A 82 -10.16 25.73 -12.05
CA SER A 82 -9.11 26.32 -12.85
C SER A 82 -9.39 27.83 -12.98
N ARG A 83 -8.62 28.65 -12.26
CA ARG A 83 -8.50 30.07 -12.58
C ARG A 83 -7.53 30.15 -13.77
N HIS A 84 -8.07 30.34 -14.96
CA HIS A 84 -7.33 30.85 -16.12
C HIS A 84 -7.28 32.36 -15.98
N GLU A 85 -6.09 32.98 -15.99
CA GLU A 85 -5.85 34.33 -16.50
C GLU A 85 -4.35 34.44 -16.86
N GLY A 86 -4.04 34.73 -18.14
CA GLY A 86 -2.72 35.20 -18.60
C GLY A 86 -1.92 34.26 -19.51
N GLY A 87 -1.96 34.49 -20.83
CA GLY A 87 -1.13 33.84 -21.87
C GLY A 87 0.29 34.44 -22.01
N PRO A 88 1.00 34.22 -23.15
CA PRO A 88 2.18 33.35 -23.23
C PRO A 88 3.52 34.10 -23.32
N LEU A 89 4.62 33.45 -22.90
CA LEU A 89 5.98 33.80 -23.33
C LEU A 89 6.55 32.60 -24.09
N GLY A 90 6.78 32.81 -25.39
CA GLY A 90 7.22 31.79 -26.33
C GLY A 90 8.64 31.30 -26.07
N MET A 91 8.84 30.02 -26.34
CA MET A 91 10.12 29.49 -26.79
C MET A 91 9.80 28.45 -27.88
N GLU A 92 9.98 28.85 -29.13
CA GLU A 92 10.03 27.92 -30.26
C GLU A 92 11.21 26.96 -30.04
N VAL A 93 10.92 25.66 -30.07
CA VAL A 93 11.91 24.64 -30.42
C VAL A 93 11.38 23.94 -31.65
N THR A 94 12.02 24.18 -32.80
CA THR A 94 11.70 23.50 -34.05
C THR A 94 12.09 22.04 -33.92
N ALA A 95 11.13 21.13 -34.12
CA ALA A 95 11.40 19.71 -34.23
C ALA A 95 11.94 19.40 -35.64
N ASP A 96 13.06 18.70 -35.72
CA ASP A 96 13.61 18.17 -36.97
C ASP A 96 12.62 17.21 -37.64
N PRO A 97 12.45 17.26 -38.97
CA PRO A 97 11.60 16.32 -39.67
C PRO A 97 12.25 14.92 -39.65
N GLY A 98 11.55 13.96 -39.04
CA GLY A 98 11.91 12.54 -39.07
C GLY A 98 11.92 11.98 -40.51
N PRO A 99 12.72 10.93 -40.76
CA PRO A 99 12.94 10.40 -42.11
C PRO A 99 11.67 9.79 -42.71
N SER A 100 11.39 10.17 -43.97
CA SER A 100 10.38 9.56 -44.83
C SER A 100 10.73 8.10 -45.11
N ASP A 101 9.84 7.21 -44.74
CA ASP A 101 9.85 5.81 -45.16
C ASP A 101 9.53 5.72 -46.66
N ARG A 102 10.40 5.04 -47.40
CA ARG A 102 10.21 4.71 -48.81
C ARG A 102 10.81 3.33 -49.04
N SER A 103 9.96 2.31 -49.05
CA SER A 103 9.95 1.17 -50.01
C SER A 103 8.72 0.32 -49.80
#